data_AF-A0A2E7E7V9-F1
#
_entry.id   AF-A0A2E7E7V9-F1
#
_cell.length_a   1.000
_cell.length_b   1.000
_cell.length_c   1.000
_cell.angle_alpha   90.00
_cell.angle_beta   90.00
_cell.angle_gamma   90.00
#
_symmetry.space_group_name_H-M   'P 1'
#
loop_
_entity.id
_entity.type
_entity.pdbx_description
1 polymer ?
#
loop_
_entity_poly.entity_id
_entity_poly.type
_entity_poly.pdbx_seq_one_letter_code
_entity_poly.pdbx_strand_id
1 'polypeptide(L)'
;MRFRIFILLAVLAGCTATNPTKESGFSSEPASSKYKAEKTERDFDFDAASLGKRKFVVGGPIGKDGNNKLYDFCDSFGQSICSRRLDKYTGKKGFIVESEPFISDRFYFGYHVILEDGEELVLKLSNVYKDKDPIEAALHLISAESLEKANALQGESLIEGLSVTVTGQSSSGGLISILLSNGEKISQNELNKRIQFISENIPVAERNMVFSEMKNINLKYDDFEERWWVKPKSFSDMPVYSYFGKKGSDKWIRFVANFEGYDWVFFDRISIVSNSQRYDKSFSHYDVKRDNGSGKVWEWIDIPATEKEESILVALSLHQGKIRFSGKYESTKEISKEQSMELKSIHAVYKAVQP
;
A
#
# COMPACT_ATOMS: atom_id res chain seq x y z
N MET A 1 -26.81 31.04 -25.79
CA MET A 1 -28.07 30.68 -25.10
C MET A 1 -28.00 31.23 -23.69
N ARG A 2 -29.12 31.77 -23.17
CA ARG A 2 -29.20 32.79 -22.11
C ARG A 2 -28.76 32.33 -20.71
N PHE A 3 -28.17 33.29 -19.99
CA PHE A 3 -27.92 33.40 -18.54
C PHE A 3 -29.03 32.84 -17.63
N ARG A 4 -28.64 32.27 -16.48
CA ARG A 4 -29.20 32.64 -15.15
C ARG A 4 -28.15 32.52 -14.04
N ILE A 5 -27.82 33.69 -13.50
CA ILE A 5 -27.13 33.94 -12.24
C ILE A 5 -28.18 33.87 -11.12
N PHE A 6 -27.89 33.19 -10.01
CA PHE A 6 -28.60 33.38 -8.75
C PHE A 6 -27.65 34.02 -7.73
N ILE A 7 -27.95 35.28 -7.41
CA ILE A 7 -27.41 36.05 -6.30
C ILE A 7 -28.22 35.65 -5.07
N LEU A 8 -27.56 35.28 -3.97
CA LEU A 8 -28.19 35.23 -2.65
C LEU A 8 -27.56 36.32 -1.78
N LEU A 9 -28.42 37.25 -1.33
CA LEU A 9 -28.10 38.38 -0.47
C LEU A 9 -27.87 37.94 0.98
N ALA A 10 -26.96 38.64 1.64
CA ALA A 10 -26.63 38.57 3.05
C ALA A 10 -27.73 39.15 3.96
N VAL A 11 -27.84 38.60 5.17
CA VAL A 11 -28.48 39.28 6.32
C VAL A 11 -27.43 39.42 7.43
N LEU A 12 -27.08 40.68 7.69
CA LEU A 12 -26.27 41.14 8.83
C LEU A 12 -27.20 41.34 10.04
N ALA A 13 -26.89 40.67 11.15
CA ALA A 13 -27.27 41.06 12.50
C ALA A 13 -25.98 40.90 13.31
N GLY A 14 -25.37 41.96 13.87
CA GLY A 14 -25.94 42.90 14.82
C GLY A 14 -25.05 42.79 16.06
N CYS A 15 -23.89 43.45 16.04
CA CYS A 15 -22.95 43.48 17.16
C CYS A 15 -23.48 44.41 18.26
N THR A 16 -23.73 43.88 19.45
CA THR A 16 -23.81 44.67 20.68
C THR A 16 -22.61 44.35 21.55
N ALA A 17 -21.78 45.36 21.78
CA ALA A 17 -20.62 45.31 22.67
C ALA A 17 -21.08 45.43 24.14
N THR A 18 -20.61 44.51 24.99
CA THR A 18 -20.64 44.65 26.45
C THR A 18 -19.23 44.44 26.99
N ASN A 19 -18.80 45.40 27.82
CA ASN A 19 -17.47 45.49 28.44
C ASN A 19 -17.14 44.31 29.38
N PRO A 20 -15.85 44.07 29.69
CA PRO A 20 -15.39 42.88 30.37
C PRO A 20 -15.57 42.97 31.89
N THR A 21 -16.26 41.99 32.48
CA THR A 21 -16.25 41.73 33.92
C THR A 21 -15.12 40.77 34.27
N LYS A 22 -14.34 41.16 35.28
CA LYS A 22 -13.21 40.43 35.86
C LYS A 22 -13.74 39.73 37.11
N GLU A 23 -13.84 38.41 37.12
CA GLU A 23 -14.07 37.56 38.32
C GLU A 23 -13.62 36.13 37.96
N SER A 24 -12.44 35.72 38.43
CA SER A 24 -12.18 34.98 39.68
C SER A 24 -12.44 33.47 39.57
N GLY A 25 -11.35 32.70 39.50
CA GLY A 25 -11.24 31.34 40.06
C GLY A 25 -12.13 30.26 39.44
N PHE A 26 -11.69 29.66 38.32
CA PHE A 26 -12.17 28.33 37.93
C PHE A 26 -11.20 27.27 38.46
N SER A 27 -11.60 26.63 39.55
CA SER A 27 -11.03 25.37 40.01
C SER A 27 -11.18 24.33 38.91
N SER A 28 -10.07 23.92 38.30
CA SER A 28 -10.03 22.78 37.40
C SER A 28 -10.07 21.49 38.22
N GLU A 29 -11.27 20.97 38.48
CA GLU A 29 -11.40 19.55 38.79
C GLU A 29 -11.18 18.74 37.50
N PRO A 30 -10.23 17.79 37.47
CA PRO A 30 -10.06 16.93 36.31
C PRO A 30 -11.23 15.95 36.21
N ALA A 31 -11.88 15.93 35.05
CA ALA A 31 -12.89 14.96 34.66
C ALA A 31 -12.29 13.55 34.41
N SER A 32 -11.53 13.02 35.37
CA SER A 32 -10.81 11.74 35.22
C SER A 32 -11.32 10.63 36.15
N SER A 33 -12.50 10.76 36.77
CA SER A 33 -12.94 9.81 37.82
C SER A 33 -14.25 9.05 37.55
N LYS A 34 -14.85 9.15 36.36
CA LYS A 34 -16.18 8.54 36.12
C LYS A 34 -16.26 7.54 34.97
N TYR A 35 -15.27 6.66 34.80
CA TYR A 35 -15.51 5.39 34.10
C TYR A 35 -14.71 4.30 34.79
N LYS A 36 -15.28 3.75 35.86
CA LYS A 36 -14.93 2.40 36.32
C LYS A 36 -15.89 1.46 35.61
N ALA A 37 -15.34 0.52 34.85
CA ALA A 37 -16.11 -0.56 34.23
C ALA A 37 -16.83 -1.36 35.32
N GLU A 38 -18.13 -1.12 35.49
CA GLU A 38 -19.00 -1.98 36.29
C GLU A 38 -19.36 -3.20 35.42
N LYS A 39 -18.80 -4.35 35.79
CA LYS A 39 -19.10 -5.62 35.15
C LYS A 39 -20.50 -6.07 35.56
N THR A 40 -21.54 -5.56 34.90
CA THR A 40 -22.89 -6.10 35.09
C THR A 40 -23.00 -7.45 34.40
N GLU A 41 -23.27 -8.51 35.16
CA GLU A 41 -23.68 -9.86 34.72
C GLU A 41 -25.07 -9.84 34.05
N ARG A 42 -25.25 -9.00 33.02
CA ARG A 42 -26.34 -9.16 32.06
C ARG A 42 -25.78 -9.94 30.88
N ASP A 43 -26.57 -10.85 30.31
CA ASP A 43 -26.29 -11.47 29.01
C ASP A 43 -26.06 -10.34 28.01
N PHE A 44 -24.78 -10.06 27.74
CA PHE A 44 -24.37 -9.04 26.80
C PHE A 44 -24.56 -9.60 25.40
N ASP A 45 -25.57 -9.12 24.70
CA ASP A 45 -25.80 -9.45 23.30
C ASP A 45 -24.89 -8.57 22.43
N PHE A 46 -23.75 -9.12 22.04
CA PHE A 46 -22.78 -8.45 21.18
C PHE A 46 -23.36 -8.05 19.83
N ASP A 47 -24.21 -8.90 19.23
CA ASP A 47 -24.76 -8.65 17.90
C ASP A 47 -25.74 -7.47 17.94
N ALA A 48 -26.60 -7.41 18.97
CA ALA A 48 -27.47 -6.27 19.20
C ALA A 48 -26.69 -4.99 19.53
N ALA A 49 -25.68 -5.08 20.40
CA ALA A 49 -24.89 -3.93 20.84
C ALA A 49 -23.99 -3.34 19.74
N SER A 50 -23.52 -4.19 18.82
CA SER A 50 -22.64 -3.80 17.72
C SER A 50 -23.37 -3.34 16.44
N LEU A 51 -24.70 -3.34 16.45
CA LEU A 51 -25.50 -2.98 15.27
C LEU A 51 -25.22 -1.54 14.82
N GLY A 52 -24.84 -1.39 13.54
CA GLY A 52 -24.47 -0.09 12.97
C GLY A 52 -23.15 0.48 13.46
N LYS A 53 -22.34 -0.29 14.21
CA LYS A 53 -21.04 0.12 14.73
C LYS A 53 -19.90 -0.43 13.86
N ARG A 54 -18.73 0.21 13.97
CA ARG A 54 -17.49 -0.30 13.37
C ARG A 54 -17.02 -1.50 14.16
N LYS A 55 -17.04 -2.68 13.53
CA LYS A 55 -16.66 -3.96 14.13
C LYS A 55 -15.25 -4.35 13.72
N PHE A 56 -14.52 -4.98 14.63
CA PHE A 56 -13.19 -5.51 14.38
C PHE A 56 -13.01 -6.90 14.95
N VAL A 57 -11.97 -7.58 14.47
CA VAL A 57 -11.40 -8.79 15.06
C VAL A 57 -9.96 -8.49 15.45
N VAL A 58 -9.53 -8.94 16.62
CA VAL A 58 -8.13 -8.84 17.03
C VAL A 58 -7.31 -9.90 16.30
N GLY A 59 -6.40 -9.47 15.44
CA GLY A 59 -5.49 -10.32 14.70
C GLY A 59 -4.40 -10.96 15.56
N GLY A 60 -3.68 -11.91 14.96
CA GLY A 60 -2.59 -12.63 15.61
C GLY A 60 -1.26 -11.86 15.68
N PRO A 61 -0.18 -12.50 16.16
CA PRO A 61 1.15 -11.90 16.21
C PRO A 61 1.68 -11.54 14.83
N ILE A 62 2.58 -10.56 14.79
CA ILE A 62 3.29 -10.12 13.58
C ILE A 62 4.59 -10.92 13.44
N GLY A 63 4.58 -11.95 12.58
CA GLY A 63 5.74 -12.84 12.42
C GLY A 63 5.93 -13.86 13.56
N LYS A 64 6.96 -14.70 13.46
CA LYS A 64 7.21 -15.82 14.39
C LYS A 64 7.72 -15.39 15.77
N ASP A 65 8.46 -14.27 15.83
CA ASP A 65 8.98 -13.65 17.06
C ASP A 65 8.21 -12.37 17.43
N GLY A 66 6.96 -12.29 16.95
CA GLY A 66 6.17 -11.06 16.92
C GLY A 66 5.87 -10.48 18.29
N ASN A 67 5.56 -9.18 18.28
CA ASN A 67 5.14 -8.44 19.46
C ASN A 67 3.83 -9.06 20.01
N ASN A 68 3.92 -9.78 21.14
CA ASN A 68 2.77 -10.43 21.78
C ASN A 68 1.97 -9.48 22.68
N LYS A 69 1.96 -8.19 22.35
CA LYS A 69 1.30 -7.15 23.13
C LYS A 69 0.46 -6.22 22.27
N LEU A 70 -0.72 -5.90 22.75
CA LEU A 70 -1.57 -4.83 22.25
C LEU A 70 -1.22 -3.54 22.99
N TYR A 71 -0.54 -2.62 22.30
CA TYR A 71 -0.16 -1.30 22.86
C TYR A 71 -1.23 -0.24 22.67
N ASP A 72 -2.25 -0.53 21.87
CA ASP A 72 -3.31 0.43 21.61
C ASP A 72 -4.49 0.23 22.58
N PHE A 73 -4.53 -0.87 23.34
CA PHE A 73 -5.60 -1.19 24.29
C PHE A 73 -5.22 -0.85 25.73
N CYS A 74 -5.99 0.03 26.35
CA CYS A 74 -5.77 0.55 27.71
C CYS A 74 -6.99 0.30 28.60
N ASP A 75 -6.76 0.22 29.92
CA ASP A 75 -7.85 0.28 30.91
C ASP A 75 -8.48 1.68 30.98
N SER A 76 -7.68 2.71 30.69
CA SER A 76 -8.13 4.10 30.67
C SER A 76 -7.23 4.96 29.78
N PHE A 77 -7.74 6.10 29.30
CA PHE A 77 -6.98 6.99 28.43
C PHE A 77 -5.74 7.60 29.11
N GLY A 78 -5.83 7.88 30.42
CA GLY A 78 -4.74 8.46 31.22
C GLY A 78 -3.56 7.51 31.47
N GLN A 79 -3.67 6.24 31.09
CA GLN A 79 -2.60 5.26 31.23
C GLN A 79 -1.39 5.64 30.35
N SER A 80 -0.21 5.70 30.97
CA SER A 80 1.05 6.09 30.29
C SER A 80 1.54 5.02 29.33
N ILE A 81 1.35 3.74 29.68
CA ILE A 81 1.74 2.59 28.85
C ILE A 81 0.57 1.63 28.79
N CYS A 82 0.05 1.45 27.59
CA CYS A 82 -0.96 0.45 27.29
C CYS A 82 -0.23 -0.82 26.83
N SER A 83 -0.61 -1.96 27.39
CA SER A 83 0.10 -3.23 27.16
C SER A 83 -0.76 -4.38 27.63
N ARG A 84 -1.64 -4.88 26.75
CA ARG A 84 -2.37 -6.12 26.98
C ARG A 84 -1.68 -7.30 26.31
N ARG A 85 -1.82 -8.49 26.88
CA ARG A 85 -1.30 -9.74 26.33
C ARG A 85 -2.09 -10.17 25.10
N LEU A 86 -1.48 -10.14 23.91
CA LEU A 86 -2.16 -10.37 22.62
C LEU A 86 -2.84 -11.74 22.54
N ASP A 87 -2.23 -12.77 23.13
CA ASP A 87 -2.76 -14.14 23.14
C ASP A 87 -4.12 -14.25 23.85
N LYS A 88 -4.40 -13.38 24.83
CA LYS A 88 -5.72 -13.31 25.51
C LYS A 88 -6.82 -12.77 24.58
N TYR A 89 -6.45 -11.96 23.60
CA TYR A 89 -7.41 -11.23 22.75
C TYR A 89 -7.45 -11.74 21.31
N THR A 90 -6.46 -12.50 20.86
CA THR A 90 -6.41 -12.99 19.47
C THR A 90 -7.70 -13.73 19.11
N GLY A 91 -8.32 -13.33 18.00
CA GLY A 91 -9.60 -13.85 17.52
C GLY A 91 -10.82 -13.22 18.15
N LYS A 92 -10.68 -12.43 19.23
CA LYS A 92 -11.81 -11.76 19.86
C LYS A 92 -12.40 -10.71 18.95
N LYS A 93 -13.73 -10.64 18.93
CA LYS A 93 -14.47 -9.57 18.26
C LYS A 93 -14.64 -8.38 19.19
N GLY A 94 -14.74 -7.19 18.61
CA GLY A 94 -15.08 -5.97 19.30
C GLY A 94 -15.73 -4.96 18.38
N PHE A 95 -16.25 -3.88 18.96
CA PHE A 95 -16.69 -2.72 18.20
C PHE A 95 -16.32 -1.42 18.88
N ILE A 96 -16.27 -0.36 18.09
CA ILE A 96 -16.09 1.00 18.56
C ILE A 96 -17.46 1.63 18.82
N VAL A 97 -17.66 2.15 20.03
CA VAL A 97 -18.96 2.66 20.48
C VAL A 97 -19.36 3.92 19.72
N GLU A 98 -18.46 4.88 19.55
CA GLU A 98 -18.70 6.14 18.82
C GLU A 98 -17.94 6.22 17.48
N SER A 99 -18.46 7.01 16.53
CA SER A 99 -17.73 7.34 15.29
C SER A 99 -16.53 8.26 15.54
N GLU A 100 -16.65 9.15 16.52
CA GLU A 100 -15.64 10.13 16.87
C GLU A 100 -14.93 9.76 18.17
N PRO A 101 -13.67 10.18 18.38
CA PRO A 101 -12.98 9.94 19.64
C PRO A 101 -13.70 10.65 20.80
N PHE A 102 -13.91 9.94 21.90
CA PHE A 102 -14.56 10.51 23.08
C PHE A 102 -13.59 11.38 23.90
N ILE A 103 -12.28 11.23 23.68
CA ILE A 103 -11.23 11.97 24.38
C ILE A 103 -10.00 12.15 23.49
N SER A 104 -9.30 13.27 23.68
CA SER A 104 -8.04 13.54 23.01
C SER A 104 -7.14 14.45 23.85
N ASP A 105 -5.83 14.31 23.67
CA ASP A 105 -4.81 15.23 24.15
C ASP A 105 -3.89 15.67 22.99
N ARG A 106 -2.75 16.30 23.31
CA ARG A 106 -1.79 16.78 22.30
C ARG A 106 -1.19 15.66 21.45
N PHE A 107 -1.05 14.45 21.99
CA PHE A 107 -0.34 13.33 21.39
C PHE A 107 -1.25 12.19 20.98
N TYR A 108 -2.39 12.01 21.65
CA TYR A 108 -3.25 10.85 21.49
C TYR A 108 -4.74 11.22 21.42
N PHE A 109 -5.52 10.29 20.88
CA PHE A 109 -6.97 10.28 20.93
C PHE A 109 -7.46 8.88 21.28
N GLY A 110 -8.64 8.80 21.88
CA GLY A 110 -9.18 7.58 22.49
C GLY A 110 -10.58 7.28 21.97
N TYR A 111 -10.82 6.01 21.66
CA TYR A 111 -12.15 5.48 21.41
C TYR A 111 -12.55 4.49 22.49
N HIS A 112 -13.84 4.48 22.85
CA HIS A 112 -14.39 3.44 23.70
C HIS A 112 -14.64 2.21 22.85
N VAL A 113 -14.12 1.06 23.30
CA VAL A 113 -14.29 -0.21 22.62
C VAL A 113 -14.88 -1.23 23.58
N ILE A 114 -15.79 -2.06 23.05
CA ILE A 114 -16.42 -3.14 23.78
C ILE A 114 -16.13 -4.44 23.03
N LEU A 115 -15.64 -5.45 23.74
CA LEU A 115 -15.36 -6.77 23.22
C LEU A 115 -16.57 -7.69 23.33
N GLU A 116 -16.55 -8.82 22.62
CA GLU A 116 -17.66 -9.78 22.59
C GLU A 116 -18.01 -10.43 23.94
N ASP A 117 -17.09 -10.39 24.91
CA ASP A 117 -17.34 -10.83 26.28
C ASP A 117 -17.79 -9.69 27.22
N GLY A 118 -18.10 -8.52 26.65
CA GLY A 118 -18.48 -7.32 27.38
C GLY A 118 -17.31 -6.58 28.04
N GLU A 119 -16.05 -7.01 27.81
CA GLU A 119 -14.88 -6.28 28.31
C GLU A 119 -14.80 -4.91 27.62
N GLU A 120 -14.86 -3.84 28.43
CA GLU A 120 -14.72 -2.46 27.96
C GLU A 120 -13.27 -1.99 28.08
N LEU A 121 -12.75 -1.35 27.03
CA LEU A 121 -11.39 -0.82 26.96
C LEU A 121 -11.36 0.54 26.26
N VAL A 122 -10.20 1.19 26.31
CA VAL A 122 -9.89 2.36 25.48
C VAL A 122 -8.92 1.96 24.39
N LEU A 123 -9.30 2.20 23.13
CA LEU A 123 -8.39 2.19 21.99
C LEU A 123 -7.70 3.56 21.89
N LYS A 124 -6.44 3.63 22.32
CA LYS A 124 -5.62 4.85 22.34
C LYS A 124 -4.67 4.88 21.16
N LEU A 125 -4.81 5.90 20.31
CA LEU A 125 -4.06 6.05 19.06
C LEU A 125 -3.30 7.36 19.04
N SER A 126 -2.15 7.39 18.37
CA SER A 126 -1.35 8.61 18.19
C SER A 126 -2.01 9.57 17.20
N ASN A 127 -2.06 10.86 17.52
CA ASN A 127 -2.67 11.93 16.72
C ASN A 127 -2.15 12.01 15.28
N VAL A 128 -1.01 11.39 14.96
CA VAL A 128 -0.54 11.23 13.58
C VAL A 128 -1.50 10.42 12.69
N TYR A 129 -2.43 9.67 13.31
CA TYR A 129 -3.44 8.85 12.65
C TYR A 129 -4.86 9.40 12.79
N LYS A 130 -5.06 10.63 13.27
CA LYS A 130 -6.39 11.20 13.55
C LYS A 130 -7.34 11.20 12.34
N ASP A 131 -6.78 11.28 11.14
CA ASP A 131 -7.52 11.34 9.88
C ASP A 131 -7.67 9.94 9.22
N LYS A 132 -7.26 8.88 9.91
CA LYS A 132 -7.40 7.49 9.45
C LYS A 132 -8.54 6.80 10.17
N ASP A 133 -9.07 5.73 9.56
CA ASP A 133 -9.95 4.83 10.29
C ASP A 133 -9.20 4.23 11.49
N PRO A 134 -9.79 4.24 12.70
CA PRO A 134 -9.11 3.79 13.92
C PRO A 134 -8.79 2.29 13.94
N ILE A 135 -9.55 1.47 13.21
CA ILE A 135 -9.24 0.04 13.07
C ILE A 135 -8.00 -0.11 12.18
N GLU A 136 -7.91 0.64 11.08
CA GLU A 136 -6.74 0.63 10.18
C GLU A 136 -5.48 1.24 10.83
N ALA A 137 -5.66 2.19 11.75
CA ALA A 137 -4.56 2.81 12.49
C ALA A 137 -3.98 1.90 13.58
N ALA A 138 -4.76 0.95 14.09
CA ALA A 138 -4.36 0.05 15.16
C ALA A 138 -3.56 -1.15 14.62
N LEU A 139 -2.50 -1.52 15.31
CA LEU A 139 -1.52 -2.48 14.77
C LEU A 139 -2.07 -3.90 14.59
N HIS A 140 -3.05 -4.29 15.43
CA HIS A 140 -3.56 -5.67 15.52
C HIS A 140 -5.07 -5.75 15.26
N LEU A 141 -5.74 -4.68 14.86
CA LEU A 141 -7.17 -4.75 14.59
C LEU A 141 -7.41 -4.95 13.11
N ILE A 142 -8.38 -5.82 12.81
CA ILE A 142 -8.80 -6.15 11.46
C ILE A 142 -10.26 -5.76 11.35
N SER A 143 -10.63 -4.98 10.33
CA SER A 143 -12.04 -4.67 10.06
C SER A 143 -12.82 -5.96 9.81
N ALA A 144 -13.92 -6.15 10.54
CA ALA A 144 -14.80 -7.29 10.35
C ALA A 144 -15.39 -7.31 8.93
N GLU A 145 -15.70 -6.14 8.37
CA GLU A 145 -16.17 -6.01 6.99
C GLU A 145 -15.11 -6.45 5.98
N SER A 146 -13.85 -6.04 6.18
CA SER A 146 -12.74 -6.48 5.31
C SER A 146 -12.52 -7.99 5.40
N LEU A 147 -12.71 -8.58 6.58
CA LEU A 147 -12.62 -10.02 6.79
C LEU A 147 -13.78 -10.78 6.11
N GLU A 148 -15.01 -10.27 6.22
CA GLU A 148 -16.17 -10.82 5.51
C GLU A 148 -15.98 -10.77 3.99
N LYS A 149 -15.51 -9.63 3.46
CA LYS A 149 -15.16 -9.47 2.04
C LYS A 149 -14.08 -10.46 1.61
N ALA A 150 -13.06 -10.68 2.42
CA ALA A 150 -12.00 -11.65 2.11
C ALA A 150 -12.52 -13.09 2.11
N ASN A 151 -13.38 -13.45 3.07
CA ASN A 151 -13.99 -14.78 3.16
C ASN A 151 -14.96 -15.04 1.99
N ALA A 152 -15.70 -14.02 1.54
CA ALA A 152 -16.63 -14.14 0.42
C ALA A 152 -15.94 -14.52 -0.91
N LEU A 153 -14.64 -14.23 -1.06
CA LEU A 153 -13.88 -14.60 -2.25
C LEU A 153 -13.56 -16.11 -2.31
N GLN A 154 -13.67 -16.83 -1.20
CA GLN A 154 -13.22 -18.22 -1.11
C GLN A 154 -14.04 -19.15 -2.01
N GLY A 155 -13.34 -19.94 -2.82
CA GLY A 155 -13.96 -20.92 -3.72
C GLY A 155 -14.59 -20.32 -4.99
N GLU A 156 -14.63 -18.99 -5.13
CA GLU A 156 -15.11 -18.36 -6.34
C GLU A 156 -14.03 -18.29 -7.44
N SER A 157 -14.47 -18.38 -8.69
CA SER A 157 -13.62 -18.02 -9.82
C SER A 157 -13.44 -16.51 -9.84
N LEU A 158 -12.18 -16.06 -9.85
CA LEU A 158 -11.86 -14.64 -9.79
C LEU A 158 -12.35 -13.89 -11.04
N ILE A 159 -12.09 -14.45 -12.23
CA ILE A 159 -12.53 -13.97 -13.54
C ILE A 159 -12.50 -15.14 -14.53
N GLU A 160 -13.27 -15.03 -15.61
CA GLU A 160 -13.25 -15.98 -16.72
C GLU A 160 -11.82 -16.22 -17.24
N GLY A 161 -11.46 -17.48 -17.52
CA GLY A 161 -10.15 -17.85 -18.06
C GLY A 161 -9.00 -17.87 -17.04
N LEU A 162 -9.25 -17.55 -15.77
CA LEU A 162 -8.27 -17.67 -14.70
C LEU A 162 -8.53 -18.93 -13.86
N SER A 163 -7.55 -19.83 -13.78
CA SER A 163 -7.61 -21.09 -13.03
C SER A 163 -7.20 -20.93 -11.57
N VAL A 164 -6.58 -19.81 -11.22
CA VAL A 164 -6.23 -19.48 -9.84
C VAL A 164 -7.49 -19.09 -9.09
N THR A 165 -7.68 -19.70 -7.91
CA THR A 165 -8.83 -19.48 -7.03
C THR A 165 -8.34 -19.08 -5.65
N VAL A 166 -9.22 -18.46 -4.86
CA VAL A 166 -8.95 -18.19 -3.45
C VAL A 166 -9.22 -19.46 -2.64
N THR A 167 -8.20 -19.96 -1.97
CA THR A 167 -8.28 -21.15 -1.10
C THR A 167 -8.60 -20.80 0.34
N GLY A 168 -8.39 -19.54 0.72
CA GLY A 168 -8.75 -19.00 2.03
C GLY A 168 -8.10 -17.65 2.27
N GLN A 169 -8.06 -17.26 3.54
CA GLN A 169 -7.35 -16.06 4.00
C GLN A 169 -6.52 -16.38 5.24
N SER A 170 -5.53 -15.54 5.50
CA SER A 170 -4.78 -15.55 6.74
C SER A 170 -4.59 -14.12 7.23
N SER A 171 -4.61 -13.95 8.54
CA SER A 171 -4.36 -12.67 9.19
C SER A 171 -3.10 -12.71 10.05
N SER A 172 -2.29 -11.66 9.98
CA SER A 172 -1.15 -11.44 10.88
C SER A 172 -1.04 -9.96 11.18
N GLY A 173 -1.04 -9.59 12.47
CA GLY A 173 -1.34 -8.22 12.87
C GLY A 173 -2.72 -7.79 12.36
N GLY A 174 -2.88 -6.49 12.10
CA GLY A 174 -4.07 -5.89 11.50
C GLY A 174 -4.22 -6.12 9.99
N LEU A 175 -3.43 -7.03 9.39
CA LEU A 175 -3.41 -7.24 7.94
C LEU A 175 -4.03 -8.59 7.55
N ILE A 176 -4.86 -8.55 6.51
CA ILE A 176 -5.43 -9.73 5.84
C ILE A 176 -4.62 -10.03 4.58
N SER A 177 -4.25 -11.30 4.42
CA SER A 177 -3.68 -11.84 3.18
C SER A 177 -4.63 -12.90 2.61
N ILE A 178 -4.90 -12.81 1.32
CA ILE A 178 -5.62 -13.81 0.54
C ILE A 178 -4.65 -14.93 0.16
N LEU A 179 -5.07 -16.18 0.36
CA LEU A 179 -4.33 -17.38 -0.02
C LEU A 179 -4.87 -17.88 -1.36
N LEU A 180 -3.98 -18.06 -2.32
CA LEU A 180 -4.34 -18.51 -3.66
C LEU A 180 -4.01 -19.99 -3.87
N SER A 181 -4.69 -20.64 -4.82
CA SER A 181 -4.47 -22.06 -5.15
C SER A 181 -3.08 -22.37 -5.70
N ASN A 182 -2.35 -21.37 -6.18
CA ASN A 182 -0.95 -21.47 -6.59
C ASN A 182 0.06 -21.29 -5.43
N GLY A 183 -0.42 -21.12 -4.19
CA GLY A 183 0.39 -20.93 -2.99
C GLY A 183 0.82 -19.49 -2.72
N GLU A 184 0.48 -18.52 -3.57
CA GLU A 184 0.79 -17.11 -3.34
C GLU A 184 -0.07 -16.55 -2.18
N LYS A 185 0.54 -15.67 -1.39
CA LYS A 185 -0.15 -14.86 -0.36
C LYS A 185 -0.08 -13.40 -0.78
N ILE A 186 -1.23 -12.76 -0.98
CA ILE A 186 -1.29 -11.37 -1.44
C ILE A 186 -2.35 -10.58 -0.70
N SER A 187 -2.21 -9.25 -0.64
CA SER A 187 -3.28 -8.41 -0.10
C SER A 187 -4.48 -8.38 -1.04
N GLN A 188 -5.67 -8.11 -0.51
CA GLN A 188 -6.88 -7.98 -1.32
C GLN A 188 -6.76 -6.84 -2.35
N ASN A 189 -6.15 -5.72 -1.98
CA ASN A 189 -5.92 -4.59 -2.90
C ASN A 189 -5.03 -5.01 -4.08
N GLU A 190 -3.95 -5.76 -3.82
CA GLU A 190 -3.07 -6.27 -4.87
C GLU A 190 -3.78 -7.28 -5.78
N LEU A 191 -4.58 -8.19 -5.20
CA LEU A 191 -5.39 -9.12 -5.97
C LEU A 191 -6.36 -8.39 -6.90
N ASN A 192 -7.11 -7.42 -6.38
CA ASN A 192 -8.08 -6.63 -7.15
C ASN A 192 -7.40 -5.86 -8.28
N LYS A 193 -6.24 -5.24 -8.03
CA LYS A 193 -5.46 -4.56 -9.07
C LYS A 193 -5.04 -5.50 -10.19
N ARG A 194 -4.52 -6.68 -9.85
CA ARG A 194 -4.13 -7.70 -10.84
C ARG A 194 -5.32 -8.18 -11.65
N ILE A 195 -6.44 -8.49 -10.98
CA ILE A 195 -7.69 -8.90 -11.65
C ILE A 195 -8.17 -7.82 -12.60
N GLN A 196 -8.23 -6.57 -12.13
CA GLN A 196 -8.67 -5.43 -12.94
C GLN A 196 -7.83 -5.30 -14.21
N PHE A 197 -6.50 -5.19 -14.07
CA PHE A 197 -5.60 -5.07 -15.21
C PHE A 197 -5.74 -6.24 -16.20
N ILE A 198 -5.82 -7.49 -15.69
CA ILE A 198 -5.97 -8.68 -16.52
C ILE A 198 -7.31 -8.69 -17.25
N SER A 199 -8.39 -8.33 -16.56
CA SER A 199 -9.74 -8.30 -17.14
C SER A 199 -9.86 -7.28 -18.27
N GLU A 200 -9.23 -6.12 -18.10
CA GLU A 200 -9.28 -4.97 -19.03
C GLU A 200 -8.34 -5.13 -20.22
N ASN A 201 -7.17 -5.76 -20.04
CA ASN A 201 -6.07 -5.66 -21.02
C ASN A 201 -5.59 -7.00 -21.59
N ILE A 202 -5.99 -8.13 -21.01
CA ILE A 202 -5.42 -9.44 -21.34
C ILE A 202 -6.50 -10.37 -21.94
N PRO A 203 -6.25 -10.98 -23.11
CA PRO A 203 -7.16 -11.94 -23.70
C PRO A 203 -7.36 -13.14 -22.77
N VAL A 204 -8.58 -13.71 -22.76
CA VAL A 204 -8.97 -14.85 -21.89
C VAL A 204 -7.95 -15.99 -21.94
N ALA A 205 -7.43 -16.31 -23.12
CA ALA A 205 -6.46 -17.40 -23.33
C ALA A 205 -5.09 -17.18 -22.65
N GLU A 206 -4.70 -15.93 -22.38
CA GLU A 206 -3.38 -15.59 -21.82
C GLU A 206 -3.42 -15.26 -20.32
N ARG A 207 -4.61 -15.17 -19.72
CA ARG A 207 -4.79 -14.71 -18.33
C ARG A 207 -4.01 -15.54 -17.31
N ASN A 208 -3.97 -16.87 -17.47
CA ASN A 208 -3.22 -17.75 -16.56
C ASN A 208 -1.71 -17.51 -16.60
N MET A 209 -1.16 -17.38 -17.82
CA MET A 209 0.26 -17.09 -18.01
C MET A 209 0.59 -15.72 -17.40
N VAL A 210 -0.17 -14.68 -17.76
CA VAL A 210 0.06 -13.33 -17.25
C VAL A 210 -0.06 -13.25 -15.73
N PHE A 211 -1.07 -13.89 -15.14
CA PHE A 211 -1.24 -13.91 -13.68
C PHE A 211 -0.03 -14.52 -12.98
N SER A 212 0.59 -15.57 -13.54
CA SER A 212 1.77 -16.20 -12.96
C SER A 212 3.02 -15.32 -12.97
N GLU A 213 3.09 -14.35 -13.90
CA GLU A 213 4.16 -13.37 -14.02
C GLU A 213 3.96 -12.15 -13.10
N MET A 214 2.72 -11.91 -12.64
CA MET A 214 2.38 -10.75 -11.78
C MET A 214 3.20 -10.69 -10.47
N LYS A 215 3.66 -11.85 -9.98
CA LYS A 215 4.52 -11.93 -8.79
C LYS A 215 5.90 -11.28 -8.97
N ASN A 216 6.31 -10.96 -10.20
CA ASN A 216 7.62 -10.40 -10.52
C ASN A 216 7.54 -8.93 -10.99
N ILE A 217 6.33 -8.38 -11.07
CA ILE A 217 6.08 -7.01 -11.53
C ILE A 217 5.36 -6.19 -10.46
N ASN A 218 5.42 -4.88 -10.65
CA ASN A 218 4.77 -3.88 -9.85
C ASN A 218 3.79 -3.14 -10.77
N LEU A 219 2.51 -3.17 -10.37
CA LEU A 219 1.41 -2.64 -11.15
C LEU A 219 0.86 -1.37 -10.50
N LYS A 220 0.80 -0.30 -11.27
CA LYS A 220 0.25 0.98 -10.80
C LYS A 220 -0.71 1.54 -11.83
N TYR A 221 -1.95 1.81 -11.41
CA TYR A 221 -2.86 2.66 -12.16
C TYR A 221 -2.64 4.12 -11.76
N ASP A 222 -2.69 5.01 -12.74
CA ASP A 222 -2.68 6.45 -12.55
C ASP A 222 -4.08 6.98 -12.87
N ASP A 223 -4.84 7.36 -11.84
CA ASP A 223 -6.23 7.82 -11.97
C ASP A 223 -6.34 9.16 -12.71
N PHE A 224 -5.30 9.99 -12.70
CA PHE A 224 -5.32 11.30 -13.37
C PHE A 224 -4.98 11.18 -14.85
N GLU A 225 -4.03 10.30 -15.18
CA GLU A 225 -3.63 10.05 -16.57
C GLU A 225 -4.40 8.90 -17.22
N GLU A 226 -5.24 8.19 -16.46
CA GLU A 226 -6.03 7.02 -16.84
C GLU A 226 -5.17 5.95 -17.53
N ARG A 227 -4.07 5.55 -16.87
CA ARG A 227 -3.13 4.60 -17.46
C ARG A 227 -2.52 3.64 -16.46
N TRP A 228 -2.19 2.47 -16.98
CA TRP A 228 -1.42 1.47 -16.26
C TRP A 228 0.07 1.67 -16.51
N TRP A 229 0.86 1.50 -15.45
CA TRP A 229 2.31 1.33 -15.48
C TRP A 229 2.66 -0.06 -14.94
N VAL A 230 3.46 -0.79 -15.72
CA VAL A 230 3.94 -2.12 -15.36
C VAL A 230 5.46 -2.09 -15.31
N LYS A 231 6.03 -2.29 -14.12
CA LYS A 231 7.46 -2.19 -13.83
C LYS A 231 7.99 -3.49 -13.20
N PRO A 232 9.28 -3.82 -13.32
CA PRO A 232 9.91 -4.84 -12.49
C PRO A 232 9.72 -4.54 -11.00
N LYS A 233 9.65 -5.55 -10.13
CA LYS A 233 9.57 -5.31 -8.68
C LYS A 233 10.81 -4.61 -8.14
N SER A 234 11.99 -4.96 -8.66
CA SER A 234 13.29 -4.43 -8.24
C SER A 234 13.80 -3.27 -9.11
N PHE A 235 12.91 -2.57 -9.83
CA PHE A 235 13.29 -1.57 -10.84
C PHE A 235 14.25 -0.48 -10.31
N SER A 236 14.18 -0.11 -9.04
CA SER A 236 15.06 0.91 -8.43
C SER A 236 16.53 0.47 -8.41
N ASP A 237 16.77 -0.83 -8.28
CA ASP A 237 18.08 -1.42 -8.06
C ASP A 237 18.63 -2.06 -9.35
N MET A 238 17.82 -2.09 -10.41
CA MET A 238 18.19 -2.65 -11.70
C MET A 238 19.09 -1.68 -12.47
N PRO A 239 20.29 -2.11 -12.91
CA PRO A 239 21.17 -1.26 -13.72
C PRO A 239 20.58 -0.95 -15.10
N VAL A 240 19.83 -1.89 -15.68
CA VAL A 240 19.07 -1.70 -16.90
C VAL A 240 17.74 -2.43 -16.76
N TYR A 241 16.65 -1.79 -17.16
CA TYR A 241 15.35 -2.43 -17.19
C TYR A 241 14.41 -1.90 -18.28
N SER A 242 13.28 -2.58 -18.45
CA SER A 242 12.15 -2.03 -19.18
C SER A 242 10.92 -1.93 -18.30
N TYR A 243 10.07 -0.97 -18.65
CA TYR A 243 8.72 -0.88 -18.15
C TYR A 243 7.82 -0.44 -19.30
N PHE A 244 6.51 -0.65 -19.19
CA PHE A 244 5.59 -0.22 -20.23
C PHE A 244 4.38 0.49 -19.63
N GLY A 245 3.75 1.31 -20.46
CA GLY A 245 2.48 1.94 -20.16
C GLY A 245 1.38 1.42 -21.07
N LYS A 246 0.14 1.44 -20.55
CA LYS A 246 -1.08 1.10 -21.30
C LYS A 246 -2.16 2.14 -21.01
N LYS A 247 -2.72 2.74 -22.07
CA LYS A 247 -3.81 3.73 -22.01
C LYS A 247 -4.73 3.56 -23.22
N GLY A 248 -6.02 3.32 -23.01
CA GLY A 248 -6.95 3.13 -24.13
C GLY A 248 -6.46 2.02 -25.05
N SER A 249 -6.33 2.27 -26.35
CA SER A 249 -5.74 1.34 -27.33
C SER A 249 -4.22 1.48 -27.52
N ASP A 250 -3.57 2.33 -26.73
CA ASP A 250 -2.14 2.62 -26.85
C ASP A 250 -1.35 1.84 -25.81
N LYS A 251 -0.28 1.20 -26.25
CA LYS A 251 0.77 0.65 -25.39
C LYS A 251 2.15 1.07 -25.88
N TRP A 252 3.06 1.32 -24.96
CA TRP A 252 4.44 1.70 -25.28
C TRP A 252 5.40 1.13 -24.24
N ILE A 253 6.57 0.72 -24.68
CA ILE A 253 7.63 0.20 -23.84
C ILE A 253 8.80 1.18 -23.75
N ARG A 254 9.42 1.23 -22.58
CA ARG A 254 10.49 2.15 -22.22
C ARG A 254 11.73 1.35 -21.86
N PHE A 255 12.89 1.87 -22.22
CA PHE A 255 14.18 1.36 -21.81
C PHE A 255 14.79 2.35 -20.82
N VAL A 256 15.27 1.82 -19.69
CA VAL A 256 15.93 2.60 -18.65
C VAL A 256 17.32 2.04 -18.40
N ALA A 257 18.32 2.91 -18.41
CA ALA A 257 19.61 2.64 -17.79
C ALA A 257 19.73 3.50 -16.54
N ASN A 258 20.03 2.86 -15.42
CA ASN A 258 19.95 3.43 -14.08
C ASN A 258 21.21 3.06 -13.30
N PHE A 259 21.98 4.08 -12.92
CA PHE A 259 23.17 3.92 -12.09
C PHE A 259 22.88 4.49 -10.70
N GLU A 260 23.11 3.67 -9.68
CA GLU A 260 23.19 4.09 -8.28
C GLU A 260 24.58 3.75 -7.71
N GLY A 261 25.17 4.70 -6.99
CA GLY A 261 26.47 4.55 -6.36
C GLY A 261 26.77 5.60 -5.30
N TYR A 262 27.99 5.55 -4.77
CA TYR A 262 28.52 6.57 -3.85
C TYR A 262 29.23 7.71 -4.59
N ASP A 263 29.79 7.41 -5.77
CA ASP A 263 30.52 8.37 -6.60
C ASP A 263 29.85 8.50 -7.97
N TRP A 264 29.89 9.72 -8.51
CA TRP A 264 29.39 10.02 -9.85
C TRP A 264 30.22 9.31 -10.92
N VAL A 265 29.56 8.81 -11.96
CA VAL A 265 30.18 8.33 -13.20
C VAL A 265 30.16 9.42 -14.28
N PHE A 266 29.14 10.28 -14.24
CA PHE A 266 28.79 11.22 -15.31
C PHE A 266 28.63 10.50 -16.64
N PHE A 267 27.93 9.37 -16.64
CA PHE A 267 27.88 8.51 -17.82
C PHE A 267 27.16 9.22 -18.98
N ASP A 268 27.68 9.00 -20.18
CA ASP A 268 27.08 9.39 -21.46
C ASP A 268 27.06 8.22 -22.45
N ARG A 269 27.52 7.04 -22.02
CA ARG A 269 27.47 5.80 -22.79
C ARG A 269 27.21 4.61 -21.87
N ILE A 270 26.44 3.65 -22.38
CA ILE A 270 26.35 2.32 -21.80
C ILE A 270 26.82 1.26 -22.79
N SER A 271 27.46 0.22 -22.24
CA SER A 271 27.83 -1.01 -22.95
C SER A 271 27.25 -2.19 -22.18
N ILE A 272 26.38 -2.96 -22.83
CA ILE A 272 25.73 -4.14 -22.27
C ILE A 272 26.28 -5.36 -22.98
N VAL A 273 26.68 -6.36 -22.21
CA VAL A 273 27.05 -7.68 -22.70
C VAL A 273 26.23 -8.72 -21.98
N SER A 274 25.49 -9.54 -22.74
CA SER A 274 24.79 -10.71 -22.23
C SER A 274 24.99 -11.85 -23.22
N ASN A 275 25.63 -12.93 -22.76
CA ASN A 275 26.09 -14.01 -23.63
C ASN A 275 26.92 -13.49 -24.82
N SER A 276 26.58 -13.86 -26.07
CA SER A 276 27.23 -13.39 -27.31
C SER A 276 26.63 -12.11 -27.89
N GLN A 277 25.67 -11.47 -27.19
CA GLN A 277 25.12 -10.20 -27.64
C GLN A 277 25.82 -9.03 -26.95
N ARG A 278 26.09 -8.00 -27.75
CA ARG A 278 26.65 -6.74 -27.29
C ARG A 278 25.79 -5.60 -27.81
N TYR A 279 25.53 -4.64 -26.92
CA TYR A 279 24.81 -3.43 -27.22
C TYR A 279 25.58 -2.26 -26.65
N ASP A 280 25.84 -1.25 -27.47
CA ASP A 280 26.49 -0.01 -27.07
C ASP A 280 25.58 1.16 -27.48
N LYS A 281 25.35 2.09 -26.57
CA LYS A 281 24.58 3.31 -26.87
C LYS A 281 25.16 4.51 -26.15
N SER A 282 25.37 5.57 -26.92
CA SER A 282 25.74 6.89 -26.42
C SER A 282 24.50 7.80 -26.32
N PHE A 283 24.56 8.74 -25.40
CA PHE A 283 23.53 9.70 -25.05
C PHE A 283 24.16 11.08 -24.99
N SER A 284 23.37 12.13 -25.19
CA SER A 284 23.86 13.47 -24.89
C SER A 284 24.00 13.61 -23.37
N HIS A 285 25.02 14.32 -22.91
CA HIS A 285 25.26 14.52 -21.48
C HIS A 285 24.02 15.05 -20.72
N TYR A 286 23.26 15.95 -21.36
CA TYR A 286 22.05 16.57 -20.81
C TYR A 286 20.80 15.69 -20.85
N ASP A 287 20.81 14.58 -21.60
CA ASP A 287 19.70 13.62 -21.62
C ASP A 287 19.70 12.73 -20.38
N VAL A 288 20.89 12.53 -19.78
CA VAL A 288 21.07 11.74 -18.56
C VAL A 288 20.71 12.60 -17.35
N LYS A 289 19.66 12.21 -16.65
CA LYS A 289 19.21 12.83 -15.41
C LYS A 289 20.10 12.41 -14.25
N ARG A 290 20.23 13.30 -13.28
CA ARG A 290 21.16 13.16 -12.15
C ARG A 290 20.53 13.71 -10.89
N ASP A 291 20.69 13.00 -9.79
CA ASP A 291 20.24 13.42 -8.46
C ASP A 291 21.11 12.82 -7.36
N ASN A 292 21.03 13.34 -6.14
CA ASN A 292 21.79 12.85 -5.00
C ASN A 292 21.05 13.03 -3.67
N GLY A 293 21.40 12.21 -2.68
CA GLY A 293 20.70 12.19 -1.41
C GLY A 293 21.21 11.09 -0.49
N SER A 294 21.20 11.35 0.82
CA SER A 294 21.62 10.38 1.84
C SER A 294 22.99 9.73 1.57
N GLY A 295 23.94 10.49 1.01
CA GLY A 295 25.29 10.01 0.68
C GLY A 295 25.39 9.15 -0.59
N LYS A 296 24.34 9.09 -1.40
CA LYS A 296 24.30 8.37 -2.68
C LYS A 296 24.05 9.31 -3.85
N VAL A 297 24.40 8.84 -5.04
CA VAL A 297 24.13 9.49 -6.31
C VAL A 297 23.34 8.56 -7.22
N TRP A 298 22.46 9.16 -8.02
CA TRP A 298 21.67 8.49 -9.05
C TRP A 298 21.91 9.17 -10.39
N GLU A 299 22.17 8.38 -11.41
CA GLU A 299 22.22 8.82 -12.80
C GLU A 299 21.33 7.91 -13.62
N TRP A 300 20.39 8.44 -14.38
CA TRP A 300 19.51 7.60 -15.18
C TRP A 300 19.09 8.25 -16.48
N ILE A 301 18.79 7.41 -17.46
CA ILE A 301 18.15 7.82 -18.69
C ILE A 301 16.98 6.90 -18.99
N ASP A 302 15.88 7.50 -19.42
CA ASP A 302 14.63 6.83 -19.72
C ASP A 302 14.19 7.24 -21.14
N ILE A 303 14.17 6.27 -22.07
CA ILE A 303 13.90 6.49 -23.49
C ILE A 303 12.87 5.49 -24.02
N PRO A 304 12.19 5.79 -25.16
CA PRO A 304 11.42 4.77 -25.86
C PRO A 304 12.33 3.60 -26.23
N ALA A 305 11.89 2.37 -25.99
CA ALA A 305 12.62 1.20 -26.46
C ALA A 305 12.33 1.00 -27.96
N THR A 306 13.39 0.88 -28.76
CA THR A 306 13.28 0.40 -30.15
C THR A 306 13.60 -1.09 -30.19
N GLU A 307 13.52 -1.69 -31.37
CA GLU A 307 13.89 -3.10 -31.59
C GLU A 307 15.28 -3.45 -31.03
N LYS A 308 16.24 -2.52 -31.07
CA LYS A 308 17.59 -2.75 -30.53
C LYS A 308 17.61 -2.85 -29.01
N GLU A 309 16.90 -1.94 -28.32
CA GLU A 309 16.76 -1.98 -26.87
C GLU A 309 15.97 -3.21 -26.42
N GLU A 310 14.88 -3.53 -27.12
CA GLU A 310 14.08 -4.72 -26.82
C GLU A 310 14.90 -6.00 -27.01
N SER A 311 15.69 -6.11 -28.08
CA SER A 311 16.55 -7.28 -28.33
C SER A 311 17.54 -7.53 -27.18
N ILE A 312 18.21 -6.48 -26.68
CA ILE A 312 19.18 -6.66 -25.58
C ILE A 312 18.47 -6.96 -24.25
N LEU A 313 17.29 -6.39 -24.00
CA LEU A 313 16.49 -6.71 -22.81
C LEU A 313 15.99 -8.16 -22.83
N VAL A 314 15.58 -8.67 -24.00
CA VAL A 314 15.27 -10.09 -24.19
C VAL A 314 16.49 -10.95 -23.89
N ALA A 315 17.68 -10.58 -24.37
CA ALA A 315 18.91 -11.32 -24.05
C ALA A 315 19.21 -11.33 -22.53
N LEU A 316 19.02 -10.20 -21.85
CA LEU A 316 19.14 -10.10 -20.38
C LEU A 316 18.07 -10.87 -19.61
N SER A 317 16.90 -11.11 -20.22
CA SER A 317 15.84 -11.94 -19.62
C SER A 317 16.15 -13.44 -19.64
N LEU A 318 17.02 -13.88 -20.55
CA LEU A 318 17.42 -15.28 -20.73
C LEU A 318 18.73 -15.59 -20.04
N HIS A 319 19.65 -14.62 -19.97
CA HIS A 319 20.99 -14.77 -19.43
C HIS A 319 21.39 -13.56 -18.61
N GLN A 320 22.14 -13.78 -17.53
CA GLN A 320 22.78 -12.69 -16.79
C GLN A 320 23.75 -11.93 -17.70
N GLY A 321 23.88 -10.64 -17.45
CA GLY A 321 24.76 -9.76 -18.23
C GLY A 321 25.43 -8.71 -17.37
N LYS A 322 26.40 -8.03 -17.97
CA LYS A 322 27.11 -6.91 -17.37
C LYS A 322 26.79 -5.63 -18.12
N ILE A 323 26.65 -4.54 -17.38
CA ILE A 323 26.37 -3.21 -17.89
C ILE A 323 27.48 -2.30 -17.41
N ARG A 324 28.25 -1.77 -18.36
CA ARG A 324 29.23 -0.73 -18.10
C ARG A 324 28.61 0.62 -18.40
N PHE A 325 28.65 1.50 -17.41
CA PHE A 325 28.39 2.92 -17.53
C PHE A 325 29.75 3.60 -17.73
N SER A 326 29.92 4.29 -18.86
CA SER A 326 31.14 5.04 -19.20
C SER A 326 30.80 6.52 -19.36
N GLY A 327 31.62 7.37 -18.77
CA GLY A 327 31.57 8.83 -18.88
C GLY A 327 32.88 9.43 -18.40
N LYS A 328 32.81 10.37 -17.45
CA LYS A 328 34.01 10.88 -16.78
C LYS A 328 34.76 9.78 -16.01
N TYR A 329 34.00 8.84 -15.45
CA TYR A 329 34.51 7.62 -14.83
C TYR A 329 33.85 6.39 -15.45
N GLU A 330 34.21 5.20 -14.99
CA GLU A 330 33.57 3.95 -15.41
C GLU A 330 33.07 3.17 -14.20
N SER A 331 31.89 2.56 -14.36
CA SER A 331 31.37 1.61 -13.38
C SER A 331 30.70 0.45 -14.11
N THR A 332 30.88 -0.77 -13.61
CA THR A 332 30.24 -1.96 -14.16
C THR A 332 29.31 -2.57 -13.11
N LYS A 333 28.08 -2.88 -13.52
CA LYS A 333 27.05 -3.54 -12.73
C LYS A 333 26.67 -4.86 -13.40
N GLU A 334 26.15 -5.80 -12.62
CA GLU A 334 25.68 -7.09 -13.12
C GLU A 334 24.16 -7.20 -12.92
N ILE A 335 23.49 -7.92 -13.82
CA ILE A 335 22.08 -8.27 -13.69
C ILE A 335 21.98 -9.58 -12.90
N SER A 336 21.22 -9.56 -11.80
CA SER A 336 20.97 -10.76 -11.00
C SER A 336 20.01 -11.72 -11.73
N LYS A 337 19.94 -12.97 -11.28
CA LYS A 337 19.00 -13.96 -11.83
C LYS A 337 17.55 -13.51 -11.61
N GLU A 338 17.26 -12.92 -10.45
CA GLU A 338 15.97 -12.36 -10.11
C GLU A 338 15.59 -11.24 -11.07
N GLN A 339 16.50 -10.29 -11.32
CA GLN A 339 16.30 -9.20 -12.27
C GLN A 339 16.06 -9.71 -13.70
N SER A 340 16.77 -10.76 -14.14
CA SER A 340 16.49 -11.44 -15.43
C SER A 340 15.07 -12.03 -15.48
N MET A 341 14.58 -12.64 -14.38
CA MET A 341 13.20 -13.15 -14.31
C MET A 341 12.16 -12.03 -14.35
N GLU A 342 12.41 -10.91 -13.69
CA GLU A 342 11.51 -9.75 -13.75
C GLU A 342 11.46 -9.13 -15.16
N LEU A 343 12.59 -9.04 -15.86
CA LEU A 343 12.63 -8.63 -17.28
C LEU A 343 11.83 -9.56 -18.17
N LYS A 344 11.97 -10.88 -17.96
CA LYS A 344 11.19 -11.89 -18.68
C LYS A 344 9.70 -11.67 -18.46
N SER A 345 9.31 -11.39 -17.22
CA SER A 345 7.92 -11.14 -16.83
C SER A 345 7.37 -9.90 -17.54
N ILE A 346 8.11 -8.79 -17.55
CA ILE A 346 7.72 -7.56 -18.26
C ILE A 346 7.47 -7.82 -19.74
N HIS A 347 8.37 -8.54 -20.40
CA HIS A 347 8.23 -8.86 -21.83
C HIS A 347 7.07 -9.81 -22.13
N ALA A 348 6.85 -10.81 -21.28
CA ALA A 348 5.72 -11.73 -21.41
C ALA A 348 4.39 -10.97 -21.30
N VAL A 349 4.24 -10.12 -20.28
CA VAL A 349 3.02 -9.34 -20.08
C VAL A 349 2.84 -8.31 -21.20
N TYR A 350 3.88 -7.57 -21.60
CA TYR A 350 3.78 -6.57 -22.68
C TYR A 350 3.28 -7.15 -24.01
N LYS A 351 3.72 -8.37 -24.35
CA LYS A 351 3.27 -9.09 -25.54
C LYS A 351 1.80 -9.50 -25.46
N ALA A 352 1.35 -9.95 -24.28
CA ALA A 352 -0.01 -10.38 -24.03
C ALA A 352 -1.04 -9.23 -23.98
N VAL A 353 -0.60 -8.03 -23.61
CA VAL A 353 -1.47 -6.85 -23.54
C VAL A 353 -2.04 -6.54 -24.92
N GLN A 354 -3.36 -6.51 -25.01
CA GLN A 354 -4.08 -6.12 -26.23
C GLN A 354 -3.76 -4.66 -26.60
N PRO A 355 -3.75 -4.29 -27.89
CA PRO A 355 -3.72 -2.90 -28.32
C PRO A 355 -4.77 -2.09 -27.56
#